data_AF-A0A9J6GVH7-F1
#
_entry.id   AF-A0A9J6GVH7-F1
#
_cell.length_a   1.000
_cell.length_b   1.000
_cell.length_c   1.000
_cell.angle_alpha   90.00
_cell.angle_beta   90.00
_cell.angle_gamma   90.00
#
_symmetry.space_group_name_H-M   'P 1'
#
loop_
_entity.id
_entity.type
_entity.pdbx_description
1 polymer ?
#
loop_
_entity_poly.entity_id
_entity_poly.type
_entity_poly.pdbx_seq_one_letter_code
_entity_poly.pdbx_strand_id
1 'polypeptide(L)'
;MTEVSYLQRTGRSLNSSPGEMKVFLGAALLMSCLGYPRARMYWSQGTSVAAVADKITRDRFFLIRSNLKVVNDLAVPDEDKKADRLWKVRPLLDIIRNACLTLPRSPNICVDVQIISFTGKCPVKQFVPGKPNPTGLNELYVGKP
;
A
#
# COMPACT_ATOMS: atom_id res chain seq x y z
N MET A 1 12.96 -6.97 2.88
CA MET A 1 12.16 -6.74 4.11
C MET A 1 11.03 -7.75 4.19
N THR A 2 10.11 -7.79 3.21
CA THR A 2 9.12 -8.87 3.03
C THR A 2 9.71 -10.28 3.21
N GLU A 3 10.77 -10.63 2.46
CA GLU A 3 11.43 -11.94 2.55
C GLU A 3 11.92 -12.26 3.98
N VAL A 4 12.70 -11.35 4.57
CA VAL A 4 13.27 -11.50 5.91
C VAL A 4 12.16 -11.70 6.96
N SER A 5 11.13 -10.86 6.95
CA SER A 5 10.02 -10.97 7.89
C SER A 5 9.20 -12.24 7.70
N TYR A 6 9.04 -12.71 6.46
CA TYR A 6 8.35 -13.96 6.18
C TYR A 6 9.12 -15.19 6.68
N LEU A 7 10.44 -15.21 6.43
CA LEU A 7 11.34 -16.26 6.90
C LEU A 7 11.34 -16.37 8.42
N GLN A 8 11.44 -15.24 9.11
CA GLN A 8 11.42 -15.21 10.58
C GLN A 8 10.11 -15.73 11.17
N ARG A 9 8.97 -15.41 10.56
CA ARG A 9 7.65 -15.76 11.09
C ARG A 9 7.23 -17.19 10.79
N THR A 10 7.68 -17.74 9.65
CA THR A 10 7.19 -19.04 9.14
C THR A 10 8.27 -20.12 9.10
N GLY A 11 9.54 -19.76 9.26
CA GLY A 11 10.68 -20.66 9.03
C GLY A 11 10.87 -21.05 7.55
N ARG A 12 10.10 -20.46 6.63
CA ARG A 12 10.12 -20.78 5.20
C ARG A 12 10.52 -19.56 4.38
N SER A 13 11.23 -19.78 3.29
CA SER A 13 11.49 -18.74 2.29
C SER A 13 10.19 -18.36 1.57
N LEU A 14 9.94 -17.07 1.40
CA LEU A 14 8.89 -16.59 0.49
C LEU A 14 9.36 -16.77 -0.97
N ASN A 15 10.68 -16.88 -1.20
CA ASN A 15 11.31 -16.95 -2.51
C ASN A 15 10.87 -15.80 -3.42
N SER A 16 10.76 -14.60 -2.84
CA SER A 16 10.40 -13.40 -3.60
C SER A 16 11.63 -12.76 -4.24
N SER A 17 11.52 -12.40 -5.52
CA SER A 17 12.60 -11.68 -6.23
C SER A 17 12.22 -10.22 -6.47
N PRO A 18 13.19 -9.31 -6.67
CA PRO A 18 12.89 -7.93 -7.05
C PRO A 18 12.05 -7.82 -8.33
N GLY A 19 12.28 -8.72 -9.30
CA GLY A 19 11.48 -8.79 -10.53
C GLY A 19 10.03 -9.17 -10.26
N GLU A 20 9.81 -10.19 -9.42
CA GLU A 20 8.46 -10.61 -9.03
C GLU A 20 7.72 -9.51 -8.24
N MET A 21 8.42 -8.79 -7.36
CA MET A 21 7.83 -7.66 -6.63
C MET A 21 7.40 -6.53 -7.58
N LYS A 22 8.15 -6.27 -8.65
CA LYS A 22 7.74 -5.31 -9.70
C LYS A 22 6.48 -5.79 -10.43
N VAL A 23 6.39 -7.08 -10.77
CA VAL A 23 5.19 -7.67 -11.37
C VAL A 23 3.98 -7.53 -10.44
N PHE A 24 4.14 -7.86 -9.15
CA PHE A 24 3.10 -7.69 -8.14
C PHE A 24 2.62 -6.23 -8.05
N LEU A 25 3.54 -5.27 -7.99
CA LEU A 25 3.20 -3.84 -7.93
C LEU A 25 2.49 -3.37 -9.21
N GLY A 26 2.99 -3.77 -10.38
CA GLY A 26 2.37 -3.45 -11.66
C GLY A 26 0.95 -4.02 -11.79
N ALA A 27 0.75 -5.27 -11.35
CA ALA A 27 -0.58 -5.88 -11.29
C ALA A 27 -1.50 -5.12 -10.33
N ALA A 28 -1.04 -4.76 -9.13
CA ALA A 28 -1.84 -4.02 -8.16
C ALA A 28 -2.28 -2.64 -8.69
N LEU A 29 -1.37 -1.93 -9.39
CA LEU A 29 -1.68 -0.65 -10.02
C LEU A 29 -2.71 -0.80 -11.14
N LEU A 30 -2.53 -1.77 -12.04
CA LEU A 30 -3.48 -2.04 -13.11
C LEU A 30 -4.86 -2.42 -12.55
N MET A 31 -4.90 -3.25 -11.51
CA MET A 31 -6.12 -3.61 -10.81
C MET A 31 -6.82 -2.41 -10.16
N SER A 32 -6.08 -1.41 -9.68
CA SER A 32 -6.69 -0.17 -9.17
C SER A 32 -7.32 0.68 -10.26
N CYS A 33 -6.74 0.68 -11.48
CA CYS A 33 -7.31 1.40 -12.62
C CYS A 33 -8.57 0.71 -13.16
N LEU A 34 -8.58 -0.63 -13.21
CA LEU A 34 -9.72 -1.41 -13.71
C LEU A 34 -10.86 -1.54 -12.68
N GLY A 35 -10.55 -1.48 -11.38
CA GLY A 35 -11.54 -1.27 -10.34
C GLY A 35 -12.54 -2.41 -10.11
N TYR A 36 -12.21 -3.66 -10.46
CA TYR A 36 -13.15 -4.77 -10.25
C TYR A 36 -13.55 -4.94 -8.77
N PRO A 37 -14.82 -5.26 -8.48
CA PRO A 37 -15.33 -5.35 -7.10
C PRO A 37 -14.60 -6.37 -6.22
N ARG A 38 -14.06 -7.43 -6.83
CA ARG A 38 -13.33 -8.49 -6.13
C ARG A 38 -12.02 -8.79 -6.85
N ALA A 39 -10.92 -8.71 -6.12
CA ALA A 39 -9.59 -9.02 -6.66
C ALA A 39 -9.49 -10.41 -7.30
N ARG A 40 -10.25 -11.42 -6.84
CA ARG A 40 -10.21 -12.76 -7.46
C ARG A 40 -10.70 -12.79 -8.91
N MET A 41 -11.50 -11.81 -9.34
CA MET A 41 -12.08 -11.73 -10.69
C MET A 41 -11.01 -11.60 -11.78
N TYR A 42 -9.84 -11.03 -11.48
CA TYR A 42 -8.74 -10.89 -12.43
C TYR A 42 -8.18 -12.24 -12.93
N TRP A 43 -8.51 -13.34 -12.25
CA TRP A 43 -8.17 -14.72 -12.64
C TRP A 43 -9.40 -15.60 -12.90
N SER A 44 -10.61 -15.05 -12.86
CA SER A 44 -11.85 -15.81 -13.06
C SER A 44 -12.18 -15.92 -14.55
N GLN A 45 -12.81 -17.03 -14.93
CA GLN A 45 -13.29 -17.22 -16.30
C GLN A 45 -14.28 -16.11 -16.68
N GLY A 46 -14.11 -15.54 -17.89
CA GLY A 46 -14.97 -14.46 -18.41
C GLY A 46 -14.62 -13.06 -17.92
N THR A 47 -13.84 -12.92 -16.84
CA THR A 47 -13.37 -11.61 -16.34
C THR A 47 -11.85 -11.55 -16.21
N SER A 48 -11.12 -12.56 -16.66
CA SER A 48 -9.67 -12.60 -16.51
C SER A 48 -9.03 -11.45 -17.29
N VAL A 49 -7.96 -10.90 -16.72
CA VAL A 49 -7.18 -9.85 -17.37
C VAL A 49 -5.80 -10.44 -17.64
N ALA A 50 -5.52 -10.76 -18.90
CA ALA A 50 -4.27 -11.43 -19.32
C ALA A 50 -3.01 -10.72 -18.78
N ALA A 51 -3.00 -9.38 -18.82
CA ALA A 51 -1.92 -8.56 -18.28
C ALA A 51 -1.61 -8.79 -16.78
N VAL A 52 -2.57 -9.32 -16.01
CA VAL A 52 -2.41 -9.72 -14.61
C VAL A 52 -2.26 -11.24 -14.51
N ALA A 53 -3.22 -11.99 -15.05
CA ALA A 53 -3.35 -13.43 -14.88
C ALA A 53 -2.16 -14.23 -15.41
N ASP A 54 -1.56 -13.77 -16.51
CA ASP A 54 -0.44 -14.46 -17.16
C ASP A 54 0.90 -14.14 -16.49
N LYS A 55 0.98 -13.08 -15.68
CA LYS A 55 2.22 -12.59 -15.07
C LYS A 55 2.38 -13.03 -13.62
N ILE A 56 1.29 -13.20 -12.90
CA ILE A 56 1.30 -13.66 -11.51
C ILE A 56 0.05 -14.47 -11.22
N THR A 57 0.22 -15.64 -10.60
CA THR A 57 -0.92 -16.47 -10.22
C THR A 57 -1.72 -15.82 -9.08
N ARG A 58 -3.02 -16.10 -9.02
CA ARG A 58 -3.92 -15.60 -7.97
C ARG A 58 -3.34 -15.84 -6.58
N ASP A 59 -2.96 -17.07 -6.29
CA ASP A 59 -2.52 -17.47 -4.95
C ASP A 59 -1.17 -16.85 -4.61
N ARG A 60 -0.27 -16.70 -5.60
CA ARG A 60 1.00 -15.98 -5.40
C ARG A 60 0.77 -14.50 -5.12
N PHE A 61 -0.13 -13.84 -5.84
CA PHE A 61 -0.50 -12.45 -5.59
C PHE A 61 -1.02 -12.25 -4.15
N PHE A 62 -1.94 -13.09 -3.68
CA PHE A 62 -2.46 -13.00 -2.31
C PHE A 62 -1.42 -13.37 -1.24
N LEU A 63 -0.51 -14.32 -1.53
CA LEU A 63 0.59 -14.65 -0.65
C LEU A 63 1.53 -13.46 -0.46
N ILE A 64 1.95 -12.79 -1.54
CA ILE A 64 2.77 -11.58 -1.46
C ILE A 64 2.01 -10.46 -0.75
N ARG A 65 0.76 -10.19 -1.16
CA ARG A 65 -0.09 -9.13 -0.59
C ARG A 65 -0.25 -9.25 0.92
N SER A 66 -0.46 -10.46 1.44
CA SER A 66 -0.67 -10.72 2.87
C SER A 66 0.60 -10.67 3.71
N ASN A 67 1.79 -10.67 3.09
CA ASN A 67 3.08 -10.70 3.77
C ASN A 67 3.95 -9.47 3.47
N LEU A 68 3.45 -8.51 2.68
CA LEU A 68 4.17 -7.31 2.28
C LEU A 68 4.67 -6.52 3.50
N LYS A 69 5.99 -6.30 3.56
CA LYS A 69 6.65 -5.53 4.63
C LYS A 69 7.63 -4.53 4.04
N VAL A 70 7.45 -3.27 4.42
CA VAL A 70 8.31 -2.13 4.06
C VAL A 70 9.44 -1.93 5.06
N VAL A 71 9.36 -2.55 6.24
CA VAL A 71 10.37 -2.42 7.31
C VAL A 71 10.58 -3.79 7.96
N ASN A 72 11.80 -4.05 8.42
CA ASN A 72 12.07 -5.17 9.32
C ASN A 72 11.81 -4.72 10.77
N ASP A 73 10.74 -5.23 11.39
CA ASP A 73 10.30 -4.85 12.75
C ASP A 73 11.41 -4.98 13.82
N LEU A 74 12.36 -5.92 13.65
CA LEU A 74 13.48 -6.14 14.58
C LEU A 74 14.63 -5.15 14.39
N ALA A 75 14.69 -4.48 13.23
CA ALA A 75 15.71 -3.47 12.94
C ALA A 75 15.32 -2.08 13.43
N VAL A 76 14.10 -1.92 13.99
CA VAL A 76 13.59 -0.65 14.50
C VAL A 76 13.65 -0.68 16.03
N PRO A 77 14.35 0.26 16.68
CA PRO A 77 14.32 0.44 18.13
C PRO A 77 12.91 0.69 18.66
N ASP A 78 12.63 0.25 19.89
CA ASP A 78 11.30 0.42 20.46
C ASP A 78 10.93 1.88 20.73
N GLU A 79 11.91 2.74 20.99
CA GLU A 79 11.69 4.18 21.14
C GLU A 79 11.18 4.81 19.83
N ASP A 80 11.73 4.43 18.68
CA ASP A 80 11.25 4.90 17.37
C ASP A 80 9.84 4.40 17.07
N LYS A 81 9.52 3.15 17.46
CA LYS A 81 8.17 2.59 17.32
C LYS A 81 7.14 3.35 18.14
N LYS A 82 7.51 3.83 19.33
CA LYS A 82 6.65 4.64 20.20
C LYS A 82 6.50 6.06 19.66
N ALA A 83 7.59 6.64 19.14
CA ALA A 83 7.61 8.01 18.61
C ALA A 83 6.78 8.16 17.33
N ASP A 84 6.82 7.17 16.43
CA ASP A 84 6.11 7.23 15.14
C ASP A 84 5.09 6.11 14.97
N ARG A 85 3.80 6.43 15.09
CA ARG A 85 2.69 5.46 14.91
C ARG A 85 2.66 4.83 13.50
N LEU A 86 3.31 5.43 12.51
CA LEU A 86 3.40 4.98 11.12
C LEU A 86 4.75 4.34 10.76
N TRP A 87 5.60 4.04 11.75
CA TRP A 87 6.96 3.51 11.54
C TRP A 87 7.02 2.34 10.54
N LYS A 88 5.98 1.49 10.49
CA LYS A 88 5.89 0.32 9.58
C LYS A 88 5.87 0.67 8.11
N VAL A 89 5.42 1.87 7.76
CA VAL A 89 5.30 2.37 6.37
C VAL A 89 6.10 3.64 6.14
N ARG A 90 6.74 4.20 7.19
CA ARG A 90 7.48 5.45 7.15
C ARG A 90 8.46 5.55 5.98
N PRO A 91 9.33 4.55 5.71
CA PRO A 91 10.27 4.67 4.58
C PRO A 91 9.59 4.80 3.22
N LEU A 92 8.45 4.14 3.02
CA LEU A 92 7.67 4.28 1.78
C LEU A 92 7.05 5.68 1.67
N LEU A 93 6.48 6.19 2.77
CA LEU A 93 5.92 7.54 2.81
C LEU A 93 6.99 8.60 2.54
N ASP A 94 8.19 8.44 3.09
CA ASP A 94 9.28 9.39 2.89
C ASP A 94 9.82 9.36 1.46
N ILE A 95 9.92 8.18 0.84
CA ILE A 95 10.28 8.06 -0.59
C ILE A 95 9.26 8.80 -1.46
N ILE A 96 7.96 8.57 -1.24
CA ILE A 96 6.89 9.22 -1.99
C ILE A 96 6.92 10.73 -1.76
N ARG A 97 7.00 11.16 -0.51
CA ARG A 97 7.07 12.58 -0.14
C ARG A 97 8.24 13.25 -0.84
N ASN A 98 9.45 12.69 -0.74
CA ASN A 98 10.65 13.25 -1.34
C ASN A 98 10.53 13.34 -2.87
N ALA A 99 9.97 12.32 -3.52
CA ALA A 99 9.69 12.37 -4.94
C ALA A 99 8.67 13.46 -5.30
N CYS A 100 7.61 13.65 -4.49
CA CYS A 100 6.65 14.74 -4.70
C CYS A 100 7.27 16.13 -4.47
N LEU A 101 8.26 16.26 -3.57
CA LEU A 101 8.95 17.52 -3.31
C LEU A 101 9.82 17.98 -4.50
N THR A 102 10.28 17.06 -5.35
CA THR A 102 11.09 17.42 -6.53
C THR A 102 10.23 17.88 -7.72
N LEU A 103 8.91 17.68 -7.68
CA LEU A 103 8.02 18.09 -8.75
C LEU A 103 7.78 19.61 -8.72
N PRO A 104 7.67 20.27 -9.89
CA PRO A 104 7.40 21.70 -9.96
C PRO A 104 6.01 22.02 -9.36
N ARG A 105 5.92 23.14 -8.64
CA ARG A 105 4.69 23.58 -7.96
C ARG A 105 4.10 24.80 -8.62
N SER A 106 2.76 24.80 -8.70
CA SER A 106 2.00 25.99 -9.05
C SER A 106 2.14 27.05 -7.93
N PRO A 107 2.18 28.35 -8.25
CA PRO A 107 2.11 29.41 -7.24
C PRO A 107 0.76 29.40 -6.49
N ASN A 108 -0.30 28.94 -7.17
CA ASN A 108 -1.63 28.79 -6.59
C ASN A 108 -1.86 27.31 -6.23
N ILE A 109 -2.01 27.04 -4.93
CA ILE A 109 -2.25 25.71 -4.40
C ILE A 109 -3.45 25.71 -3.45
N CYS A 110 -4.17 24.59 -3.41
CA CYS A 110 -5.18 24.33 -2.41
C CYS A 110 -4.69 23.20 -1.50
N VAL A 111 -4.95 23.33 -0.20
CA VAL A 111 -4.68 22.27 0.79
C VAL A 111 -6.02 21.80 1.32
N ASP A 112 -6.28 20.50 1.22
CA ASP A 112 -7.52 19.90 1.68
C ASP A 112 -7.25 18.54 2.36
N VAL A 113 -8.24 18.05 3.08
CA VAL A 113 -8.23 16.77 3.79
C VAL A 113 -9.02 15.74 3.00
N GLN A 114 -8.32 14.67 2.62
CA GLN A 114 -8.92 13.48 2.04
C GLN A 114 -9.02 12.36 3.09
N ILE A 115 -10.10 11.58 3.02
CA ILE A 115 -10.27 10.38 3.83
C ILE A 115 -10.07 9.16 2.93
N ILE A 116 -9.07 8.35 3.27
CA ILE A 116 -8.91 7.02 2.71
C ILE A 116 -9.79 6.07 3.52
N SER A 117 -10.86 5.58 2.90
CA SER A 117 -11.79 4.64 3.52
C SER A 117 -11.06 3.41 4.06
N PHE A 118 -11.13 3.21 5.37
CA PHE A 118 -10.50 2.08 6.04
C PHE A 118 -11.28 1.66 7.28
N THR A 119 -11.83 0.45 7.26
CA THR A 119 -12.66 -0.08 8.34
C THR A 119 -11.87 -0.90 9.37
N GLY A 120 -10.63 -1.29 9.05
CA GLY A 120 -9.79 -2.12 9.92
C GLY A 120 -9.35 -1.43 11.22
N LYS A 121 -8.64 -2.18 12.06
CA LYS A 121 -8.00 -1.63 13.27
C LYS A 121 -6.69 -0.97 12.88
N CYS A 122 -6.61 0.35 13.05
CA CYS A 122 -5.38 1.11 12.87
C CYS A 122 -5.34 2.22 13.94
N PRO A 123 -4.22 2.43 14.65
CA PRO A 123 -4.13 3.48 15.65
C PRO A 123 -4.47 4.88 15.10
N VAL A 124 -4.02 5.20 13.89
CA VAL A 124 -4.21 6.53 13.28
C VAL A 124 -5.57 6.70 12.59
N LYS A 125 -6.49 5.74 12.72
CA LYS A 125 -7.84 5.85 12.16
C LYS A 125 -8.62 6.96 12.87
N GLN A 126 -9.31 7.78 12.09
CA GLN A 126 -10.09 8.92 12.57
C GLN A 126 -11.53 8.84 12.07
N PHE A 127 -12.43 9.50 12.81
CA PHE A 127 -13.82 9.71 12.43
C PHE A 127 -14.02 11.20 12.14
N VAL A 128 -14.51 11.52 10.95
CA VAL A 128 -14.77 12.88 10.48
C VAL A 128 -16.26 12.98 10.11
N PRO A 129 -17.08 13.63 10.95
CA PRO A 129 -18.49 13.85 10.66
C PRO A 129 -18.69 14.60 9.33
N GLY A 130 -19.75 14.27 8.60
CA GLY A 130 -20.16 14.99 7.38
C GLY A 130 -19.46 14.58 6.08
N LYS A 131 -18.49 13.66 6.10
CA LYS A 131 -17.88 13.10 4.87
C LYS A 131 -18.63 11.82 4.43
N PRO A 132 -18.69 11.50 3.13
CA PRO A 132 -19.41 10.32 2.62
C PRO A 132 -18.97 9.00 3.27
N ASN A 133 -17.66 8.86 3.50
CA ASN A 133 -17.07 7.79 4.30
C ASN A 133 -16.42 8.44 5.54
N PRO A 134 -17.13 8.52 6.67
CA PRO A 134 -16.65 9.33 7.80
C PRO A 134 -15.54 8.64 8.59
N THR A 135 -15.30 7.33 8.38
CA THR A 135 -14.27 6.58 9.10
C THR A 135 -13.14 6.18 8.15
N GLY A 136 -11.91 6.58 8.45
CA GLY A 136 -10.77 6.21 7.62
C GLY A 136 -9.43 6.73 8.12
N LEU A 137 -8.45 6.72 7.23
CA LEU A 137 -7.17 7.38 7.44
C LEU A 137 -7.27 8.78 6.83
N ASN A 138 -7.00 9.80 7.63
CA ASN A 138 -7.02 11.17 7.16
C ASN A 138 -5.64 11.55 6.62
N GLU A 139 -5.63 12.12 5.42
CA GLU A 139 -4.43 12.67 4.80
C GLU A 139 -4.66 14.09 4.33
N LEU A 140 -3.60 14.89 4.36
CA LEU A 140 -3.58 16.21 3.71
C LEU A 140 -3.03 16.04 2.31
N TYR A 141 -3.73 16.56 1.32
CA TYR A 141 -3.26 16.59 -0.07
C TYR A 141 -3.19 18.01 -0.58
N VAL A 142 -2.28 18.23 -1.53
CA VAL A 142 -2.10 19.52 -2.21
C VAL A 142 -2.67 19.38 -3.61
N GLY A 143 -3.69 20.16 -3.91
CA GLY A 143 -4.36 20.20 -5.21
C GLY A 143 -4.07 21.49 -5.97
N LYS A 144 -4.45 21.49 -7.24
CA LYS A 144 -4.71 22.74 -7.95
C LYS A 144 -6.06 23.30 -7.47
N PRO A 145 -6.20 24.63 -7.37
CA PRO A 145 -7.49 25.25 -7.06
C PRO A 145 -8.57 24.88 -8.07
#